data_AF-A0AAE7CNQ2-F1
#
_entry.id   AF-A0AAE7CNQ2-F1
#
_cell.length_a   1.000
_cell.length_b   1.000
_cell.length_c   1.000
_cell.angle_alpha   90.00
_cell.angle_beta   90.00
_cell.angle_gamma   90.00
#
_symmetry.space_group_name_H-M   'P 1'
#
loop_
_entity.id
_entity.type
_entity.pdbx_description
1 polymer ?
#
loop_
_entity_poly.entity_id
_entity_poly.type
_entity_poly.pdbx_seq_one_letter_code
_entity_poly.pdbx_strand_id
1 'polypeptide(L)'
;MAEKWTVQNTRQRQISGTPAWEITLTRGDGKPHVHTMPTTALEWRAAEYGIDPTDTDALIEILLHEPFMELAEDEDGQQPKWADGSIDLLTAENTTIAREAHLDRVKNSRVRIDVRDAAGLAPIRATHQPDPDRIRAMREAVDTTRWLTKYGDLPARPLDPLEARRA
;
A
#
# COMPACT_ATOMS: atom_id res chain seq x y z
N MET A 1 1.72 23.88 -4.83
CA MET A 1 2.42 23.44 -3.60
C MET A 1 1.59 22.33 -2.99
N ALA A 2 2.21 21.24 -2.53
CA ALA A 2 1.47 20.17 -1.88
C ALA A 2 0.97 20.62 -0.50
N GLU A 3 -0.23 20.19 -0.14
CA GLU A 3 -0.87 20.51 1.12
C GLU A 3 -0.27 19.67 2.25
N LYS A 4 0.16 20.33 3.33
CA LYS A 4 0.76 19.65 4.48
C LYS A 4 -0.32 19.15 5.45
N TRP A 5 -0.20 17.89 5.84
CA TRP A 5 -1.03 17.20 6.80
C TRP A 5 -0.14 16.66 7.94
N THR A 6 -0.68 16.66 9.16
CA THR A 6 0.07 16.24 10.36
C THR A 6 -0.70 15.14 11.10
N VAL A 7 -0.04 14.02 11.37
CA VAL A 7 -0.61 12.96 12.20
C VAL A 7 -0.69 13.41 13.66
N GLN A 8 -1.88 13.36 14.25
CA GLN A 8 -2.12 13.75 15.63
C GLN A 8 -2.01 12.57 16.59
N ASN A 9 -2.75 11.50 16.31
CA ASN A 9 -2.70 10.27 17.09
C ASN A 9 -3.07 9.07 16.23
N THR A 10 -2.69 7.91 16.75
CA THR A 10 -3.16 6.62 16.26
C THR A 10 -3.69 5.78 17.40
N ARG A 11 -4.75 5.01 17.15
CA ARG A 11 -5.25 3.98 18.07
C ARG A 11 -5.71 2.74 17.33
N GLN A 12 -5.67 1.59 17.99
CA GLN A 12 -6.24 0.35 17.47
C GLN A 12 -7.72 0.26 17.86
N ARG A 13 -8.58 -0.20 16.93
CA ARG A 13 -10.01 -0.45 17.14
C ARG A 13 -10.44 -1.76 16.46
N GLN A 14 -11.61 -2.25 16.86
CA GLN A 14 -12.32 -3.31 16.13
C GLN A 14 -13.36 -2.65 15.23
N ILE A 15 -13.30 -2.90 13.92
CA ILE A 15 -14.25 -2.38 12.93
C ILE A 15 -14.88 -3.57 12.24
N SER A 16 -16.18 -3.77 12.50
CA SER A 16 -16.93 -4.94 12.01
C SER A 16 -16.22 -6.28 12.31
N GLY A 17 -15.60 -6.39 13.49
CA GLY A 17 -14.85 -7.58 13.93
C GLY A 17 -13.42 -7.70 13.38
N THR A 18 -12.96 -6.74 12.58
CA THR A 18 -11.59 -6.70 12.06
C THR A 18 -10.73 -5.73 12.88
N PRO A 19 -9.56 -6.15 13.38
CA PRO A 19 -8.62 -5.25 14.03
C PRO A 19 -8.07 -4.24 13.03
N ALA A 20 -8.24 -2.95 13.32
CA ALA A 20 -7.86 -1.83 12.46
C ALA A 20 -7.10 -0.75 13.24
N TRP A 21 -6.23 -0.05 12.53
CA TRP A 21 -5.66 1.22 12.95
C TRP A 21 -6.58 2.36 12.55
N GLU A 22 -6.81 3.27 13.47
CA GLU A 22 -7.43 4.55 13.22
C GLU A 22 -6.41 5.65 13.46
N ILE A 23 -6.15 6.43 12.41
CA ILE A 23 -5.14 7.48 12.37
C ILE A 23 -5.85 8.80 12.19
N THR A 24 -5.73 9.68 13.18
CA THR A 24 -6.25 11.05 13.10
C THR A 24 -5.19 11.94 12.49
N LEU A 25 -5.51 12.55 11.34
CA LEU A 25 -4.70 13.56 10.68
C LEU A 25 -5.36 14.93 10.82
N THR A 26 -4.55 15.98 10.83
CA THR A 26 -5.02 17.36 10.75
C THR A 26 -4.48 18.01 9.50
N ARG A 27 -5.40 18.58 8.72
CA ARG A 27 -5.12 19.39 7.55
C ARG A 27 -4.67 20.80 8.00
N GLY A 28 -4.02 21.56 7.11
CA GLY A 28 -3.60 22.94 7.39
C GLY A 28 -4.70 23.91 7.83
N ASP A 29 -5.99 23.57 7.63
CA ASP A 29 -7.15 24.33 8.12
C ASP A 29 -7.56 23.96 9.57
N GLY A 30 -6.82 23.05 10.21
CA GLY A 30 -7.08 22.59 11.58
C GLY A 30 -8.16 21.51 11.69
N LYS A 31 -8.81 21.09 10.59
CA LYS A 31 -9.87 20.08 10.66
C LYS A 31 -9.30 18.67 10.82
N PRO A 32 -9.88 17.85 11.72
CA PRO A 32 -9.49 16.46 11.86
C PRO A 32 -10.08 15.62 10.73
N HIS A 33 -9.26 14.70 10.24
CA HIS A 33 -9.60 13.67 9.28
C HIS A 33 -9.17 12.32 9.84
N VAL A 34 -9.98 11.29 9.60
CA VAL A 34 -9.72 9.96 10.11
C VAL A 34 -9.43 9.04 8.93
N HIS A 35 -8.24 8.45 8.93
CA HIS A 35 -7.90 7.34 8.05
C HIS A 35 -7.94 6.03 8.84
N THR A 36 -8.54 5.02 8.25
CA THR A 36 -8.71 3.72 8.86
C THR A 36 -8.15 2.65 7.95
N MET A 37 -7.33 1.77 8.50
CA MET A 37 -6.74 0.65 7.76
C MET A 37 -6.70 -0.61 8.63
N PRO A 38 -6.89 -1.81 8.07
CA PRO A 38 -6.65 -3.05 8.81
C PRO A 38 -5.24 -3.11 9.40
N THR A 39 -5.08 -3.78 10.54
CA THR A 39 -3.75 -3.97 11.14
C THR A 39 -2.78 -4.76 10.25
N THR A 40 -3.32 -5.58 9.35
CA THR A 40 -2.56 -6.34 8.34
C THR A 40 -2.15 -5.51 7.12
N ALA A 41 -2.56 -4.24 7.01
CA ALA A 41 -2.29 -3.43 5.82
C ALA A 41 -0.79 -3.24 5.54
N LEU A 42 0.05 -3.14 6.57
CA LEU A 42 1.51 -3.01 6.41
C LEU A 42 2.11 -4.25 5.74
N GLU A 43 1.64 -5.44 6.10
CA GLU A 43 2.11 -6.69 5.50
C GLU A 43 1.66 -6.85 4.05
N TRP A 44 0.43 -6.40 3.73
CA TRP A 44 -0.02 -6.32 2.35
C TRP A 44 0.91 -5.43 1.52
N ARG A 45 1.30 -4.24 2.00
CA ARG A 45 2.25 -3.40 1.24
C ARG A 45 3.63 -4.02 1.12
N ALA A 46 4.10 -4.75 2.13
CA ALA A 46 5.34 -5.51 2.04
C ALA A 46 5.26 -6.66 1.02
N ALA A 47 4.07 -7.24 0.85
CA ALA A 47 3.82 -8.29 -0.12
C ALA A 47 3.68 -7.74 -1.56
N GLU A 48 2.83 -6.72 -1.74
CA GLU A 48 2.51 -6.13 -3.02
C GLU A 48 3.70 -5.42 -3.68
N TYR A 49 4.49 -4.70 -2.87
CA TYR A 49 5.57 -3.85 -3.38
C TYR A 49 6.97 -4.39 -3.05
N GLY A 50 7.06 -5.57 -2.44
CA GLY A 50 8.35 -6.17 -2.08
C GLY A 50 9.21 -5.29 -1.17
N ILE A 51 8.55 -4.47 -0.35
CA ILE A 51 9.20 -3.60 0.65
C ILE A 51 9.67 -4.47 1.82
N ASP A 52 10.79 -4.08 2.45
CA ASP A 52 11.25 -4.74 3.67
C ASP A 52 10.12 -4.67 4.71
N PRO A 53 9.61 -5.82 5.19
CA PRO A 53 8.48 -5.82 6.11
C PRO A 53 8.78 -5.17 7.47
N THR A 54 10.06 -4.95 7.79
CA THR A 54 10.51 -4.24 8.99
C THR A 54 10.65 -2.73 8.78
N ASP A 55 10.68 -2.25 7.52
CA ASP A 55 10.68 -0.83 7.18
C ASP A 55 9.28 -0.24 7.34
N THR A 56 8.89 -0.07 8.59
CA THR A 56 7.54 0.37 8.98
C THR A 56 7.23 1.76 8.43
N ASP A 57 8.22 2.65 8.36
CA ASP A 57 8.02 4.00 7.86
C ASP A 57 7.73 4.01 6.36
N ALA A 58 8.46 3.22 5.55
CA ALA A 58 8.15 3.10 4.12
C ALA A 58 6.75 2.52 3.87
N LEU A 59 6.32 1.55 4.68
CA LEU A 59 4.99 0.95 4.56
C LEU A 59 3.88 1.93 4.96
N ILE A 60 4.07 2.71 6.03
CA ILE A 60 3.12 3.76 6.45
C ILE A 60 3.08 4.90 5.42
N GLU A 61 4.22 5.30 4.86
CA GLU A 61 4.32 6.34 3.83
C GLU A 61 3.41 6.03 2.65
N ILE A 62 3.40 4.79 2.17
CA ILE A 62 2.48 4.34 1.13
C ILE A 62 1.03 4.46 1.60
N LEU A 63 0.68 3.81 2.72
CA LEU A 63 -0.71 3.70 3.17
C LEU A 63 -1.36 5.06 3.46
N LEU A 64 -0.61 6.02 4.00
CA LEU A 64 -1.15 7.32 4.33
C LEU A 64 -1.34 8.23 3.11
N HIS A 65 -0.65 7.98 2.01
CA HIS A 65 -0.77 8.77 0.79
C HIS A 65 -1.77 8.17 -0.22
N GLU A 66 -2.01 6.85 -0.19
CA GLU A 66 -2.96 6.16 -1.08
C GLU A 66 -4.36 6.79 -1.17
N PRO A 67 -5.03 7.20 -0.07
CA PRO A 67 -6.37 7.81 -0.14
C PRO A 67 -6.44 9.13 -0.90
N PHE A 68 -5.29 9.75 -1.16
CA PHE A 68 -5.18 11.03 -1.87
C PHE A 68 -4.77 10.88 -3.33
N MET A 69 -4.49 9.66 -3.78
CA MET A 69 -4.23 9.34 -5.19
C MET A 69 -5.54 9.29 -5.97
N GLU A 70 -5.50 9.78 -7.21
CA GLU A 70 -6.68 9.84 -8.07
C GLU A 70 -6.81 8.52 -8.85
N LEU A 71 -8.01 7.94 -8.81
CA LEU A 71 -8.39 6.80 -9.64
C LEU A 71 -9.09 7.30 -10.90
N ALA A 72 -8.80 6.67 -12.03
CA ALA A 72 -9.57 6.85 -13.25
C ALA A 72 -11.01 6.37 -13.03
N GLU A 73 -11.96 7.00 -13.71
CA GLU A 73 -13.34 6.51 -13.72
C GLU A 73 -13.38 5.09 -14.29
N ASP A 74 -14.07 4.20 -13.60
CA ASP A 74 -14.24 2.82 -14.02
C ASP A 74 -15.33 2.77 -15.11
N GLU A 75 -14.97 3.10 -16.35
CA GLU A 75 -15.89 3.10 -17.48
C GLU A 75 -16.37 1.67 -17.86
N ASP A 76 -15.64 0.62 -17.44
CA ASP A 76 -15.82 -0.75 -17.93
C ASP A 76 -16.09 -1.80 -16.84
N GLY A 77 -16.19 -1.42 -15.55
CA GLY A 77 -16.25 -2.37 -14.44
C GLY A 77 -14.95 -3.14 -14.21
N GLN A 78 -13.83 -2.62 -14.74
CA GLN A 78 -12.51 -3.23 -14.67
C GLN A 78 -11.73 -2.71 -13.45
N GLN A 79 -10.65 -3.40 -13.11
CA GLN A 79 -9.79 -3.09 -11.97
C GLN A 79 -9.45 -1.58 -11.89
N PRO A 80 -9.38 -1.00 -10.68
CA PRO A 80 -9.13 0.43 -10.52
C PRO A 80 -7.78 0.83 -11.12
N LYS A 81 -7.81 1.72 -12.11
CA LYS A 81 -6.62 2.32 -12.75
C LYS A 81 -6.33 3.68 -12.10
N TRP A 82 -5.07 4.09 -12.09
CA TRP A 82 -4.70 5.43 -11.65
C TRP A 82 -5.04 6.48 -12.73
N ALA A 83 -5.57 7.64 -12.32
CA ALA A 83 -6.02 8.70 -13.22
C ALA A 83 -4.86 9.30 -14.06
N ASP A 84 -3.63 9.19 -13.58
CA ASP A 84 -2.43 9.64 -14.28
C ASP A 84 -1.94 8.64 -15.35
N GLY A 85 -2.64 7.51 -15.54
CA GLY A 85 -2.29 6.46 -16.49
C GLY A 85 -1.01 5.71 -16.13
N SER A 86 -0.48 5.90 -14.92
CA SER A 86 0.74 5.24 -14.47
C SER A 86 0.50 3.76 -14.20
N ILE A 87 1.57 2.98 -14.33
CA ILE A 87 1.57 1.54 -14.12
C ILE A 87 1.12 1.22 -12.68
N ASP A 88 0.18 0.27 -12.54
CA ASP A 88 -0.30 -0.24 -11.26
C ASP A 88 0.32 -1.60 -10.91
N LEU A 89 -0.04 -2.15 -9.75
CA LEU A 89 0.46 -3.43 -9.26
C LEU A 89 0.18 -4.60 -10.22
N LEU A 90 -1.00 -4.61 -10.85
CA LEU A 90 -1.51 -5.75 -11.62
C LEU A 90 -1.04 -5.72 -13.06
N THR A 91 -0.75 -4.53 -13.59
CA THR A 91 -0.26 -4.30 -14.95
C THR A 91 1.26 -4.19 -15.06
N ALA A 92 1.97 -3.95 -13.94
CA ALA A 92 3.43 -3.91 -13.93
C ALA A 92 4.06 -5.23 -14.37
N GLU A 93 5.19 -5.14 -15.06
CA GLU A 93 5.99 -6.31 -15.43
C GLU A 93 6.57 -7.02 -14.20
N ASN A 94 6.86 -6.34 -13.09
CA ASN A 94 7.25 -6.98 -11.84
C ASN A 94 6.94 -6.06 -10.65
N THR A 95 7.02 -6.62 -9.45
CA THR A 95 6.81 -5.91 -8.18
C THR A 95 7.73 -4.69 -8.00
N THR A 96 8.95 -4.71 -8.56
CA THR A 96 9.88 -3.57 -8.44
C THR A 96 9.37 -2.38 -9.25
N ILE A 97 8.93 -2.62 -10.49
CA ILE A 97 8.34 -1.58 -11.34
C ILE A 97 7.05 -1.03 -10.72
N ALA A 98 6.19 -1.90 -10.18
CA ALA A 98 4.99 -1.48 -9.46
C ALA A 98 5.31 -0.57 -8.27
N ARG A 99 6.33 -0.94 -7.47
CA ARG A 99 6.78 -0.15 -6.33
C ARG A 99 7.31 1.21 -6.76
N GLU A 100 8.19 1.27 -7.76
CA GLU A 100 8.77 2.53 -8.23
C GLU A 100 7.69 3.48 -8.73
N ALA A 101 6.75 3.00 -9.55
CA ALA A 101 5.61 3.78 -10.00
C ALA A 101 4.76 4.30 -8.83
N HIS A 102 4.56 3.46 -7.79
CA HIS A 102 3.81 3.87 -6.60
C HIS A 102 4.56 4.93 -5.79
N LEU A 103 5.86 4.78 -5.58
CA LEU A 103 6.67 5.76 -4.87
C LEU A 103 6.74 7.09 -5.62
N ASP A 104 6.73 7.07 -6.96
CA ASP A 104 6.63 8.29 -7.76
C ASP A 104 5.26 8.96 -7.59
N ARG A 105 4.15 8.20 -7.49
CA ARG A 105 2.84 8.77 -7.15
C ARG A 105 2.82 9.41 -5.77
N VAL A 106 3.38 8.74 -4.76
CA VAL A 106 3.55 9.33 -3.41
C VAL A 106 4.36 10.62 -3.52
N LYS A 107 5.51 10.59 -4.20
CA LYS A 107 6.40 11.74 -4.41
C LYS A 107 5.75 12.88 -5.18
N ASN A 108 4.72 12.63 -6.00
CA ASN A 108 3.99 13.67 -6.73
C ASN A 108 2.62 13.99 -6.11
N SER A 109 2.24 13.36 -4.99
CA SER A 109 0.97 13.59 -4.31
C SER A 109 0.74 15.07 -3.96
N ARG A 110 -0.52 15.49 -4.10
CA ARG A 110 -1.01 16.80 -3.68
C ARG A 110 -1.03 16.96 -2.16
N VAL A 111 -0.92 15.87 -1.40
CA VAL A 111 -0.83 15.86 0.06
C VAL A 111 0.57 15.43 0.49
N ARG A 112 1.09 16.06 1.54
CA ARG A 112 2.33 15.67 2.23
C ARG A 112 2.07 15.37 3.68
N ILE A 113 2.43 14.17 4.08
CA ILE A 113 2.41 13.73 5.47
C ILE A 113 3.85 13.41 5.87
N ASP A 114 4.33 14.03 6.95
CA ASP A 114 5.66 13.73 7.49
C ASP A 114 5.56 12.48 8.36
N VAL A 115 5.82 11.31 7.77
CA VAL A 115 5.67 10.03 8.47
C VAL A 115 6.78 9.85 9.49
N ARG A 116 8.03 9.96 9.07
CA ARG A 116 9.22 9.57 9.87
C ARG A 116 9.24 10.22 11.25
N ASP A 117 8.94 11.52 11.32
CA ASP A 117 9.02 12.28 12.56
C ASP A 117 7.66 12.42 13.29
N ALA A 118 6.58 11.82 12.76
CA ALA A 118 5.27 11.89 13.38
C ALA A 118 5.17 11.00 14.63
N ALA A 119 5.22 11.64 15.80
CA ALA A 119 5.00 10.99 17.10
C ALA A 119 3.65 10.27 17.21
N GLY A 120 2.62 10.77 16.52
CA GLY A 120 1.28 10.15 16.49
C GLY A 120 1.25 8.75 15.87
N LEU A 121 2.30 8.32 15.18
CA LEU A 121 2.46 6.97 14.60
C LEU A 121 3.26 6.02 15.50
N ALA A 122 3.78 6.48 16.65
CA ALA A 122 4.54 5.65 17.57
C ALA A 122 3.82 4.34 17.99
N PRO A 123 2.48 4.31 18.19
CA PRO A 123 1.79 3.06 18.50
C PRO A 123 1.92 1.99 17.42
N ILE A 124 1.83 2.37 16.13
CA ILE A 124 2.02 1.43 15.02
C ILE A 124 3.45 0.89 15.04
N ARG A 125 4.45 1.78 15.12
CA ARG A 125 5.86 1.38 15.15
C ARG A 125 6.20 0.44 16.31
N ALA A 126 5.64 0.71 17.48
CA ALA A 126 5.91 -0.08 18.68
C ALA A 126 5.26 -1.47 18.64
N THR A 127 4.22 -1.66 17.83
CA THR A 127 3.42 -2.90 17.82
C THR A 127 3.51 -3.67 16.51
N HIS A 128 4.04 -3.07 15.44
CA HIS A 128 4.24 -3.74 14.16
C HIS A 128 5.25 -4.89 14.32
N GLN A 129 4.76 -6.10 14.16
CA GLN A 129 5.53 -7.34 14.23
C GLN A 129 5.18 -8.14 12.98
N PRO A 130 5.93 -7.97 11.88
CA PRO A 130 5.60 -8.62 10.62
C PRO A 130 5.76 -10.14 10.76
N ASP A 131 4.76 -10.88 10.29
CA ASP A 131 4.83 -12.35 10.19
C ASP A 131 5.41 -12.75 8.82
N PRO A 132 6.64 -13.28 8.75
CA PRO A 132 7.29 -13.59 7.48
C PRO A 132 6.58 -14.70 6.69
N ASP A 133 5.95 -15.67 7.35
CA ASP A 133 5.23 -16.76 6.68
C ASP A 133 3.92 -16.25 6.08
N ARG A 134 3.20 -15.40 6.82
CA ARG A 134 2.00 -14.73 6.31
C ARG A 134 2.31 -13.81 5.14
N ILE A 135 3.39 -13.02 5.22
CA ILE A 135 3.83 -12.14 4.14
C ILE A 135 4.24 -12.95 2.91
N ARG A 136 4.93 -14.08 3.09
CA ARG A 136 5.23 -14.98 1.98
C ARG A 136 3.96 -15.48 1.30
N ALA A 137 2.97 -15.95 2.05
CA ALA A 137 1.69 -16.39 1.48
C ALA A 137 0.95 -15.26 0.75
N MET A 138 0.98 -14.03 1.28
CA MET A 138 0.44 -12.85 0.61
C MET A 138 1.17 -12.54 -0.70
N ARG A 139 2.50 -12.65 -0.73
CA ARG A 139 3.31 -12.48 -1.95
C ARG A 139 2.94 -13.50 -3.01
N GLU A 140 2.84 -14.77 -2.64
CA GLU A 140 2.41 -15.84 -3.55
C GLU A 140 1.00 -15.56 -4.12
N ALA A 141 0.09 -15.04 -3.30
CA ALA A 141 -1.24 -14.61 -3.76
C ALA A 141 -1.18 -13.43 -4.74
N VAL A 142 -0.40 -12.38 -4.43
CA VAL A 142 -0.19 -11.23 -5.32
C VAL A 142 0.37 -11.67 -6.66
N ASP A 143 1.44 -12.48 -6.66
CA ASP A 143 2.08 -12.96 -7.90
C ASP A 143 1.12 -13.80 -8.73
N THR A 144 0.31 -14.65 -8.08
CA THR A 144 -0.74 -15.42 -8.75
C THR A 144 -1.79 -14.52 -9.39
N THR A 145 -2.28 -13.49 -8.68
CA THR A 145 -3.26 -12.54 -9.22
C THR A 145 -2.69 -11.73 -10.38
N ARG A 146 -1.43 -11.27 -10.28
CA ARG A 146 -0.72 -10.58 -11.37
C ARG A 146 -0.61 -11.46 -12.60
N TRP A 147 -0.20 -12.72 -12.41
CA TRP A 147 -0.10 -13.70 -13.49
C TRP A 147 -1.44 -13.93 -14.19
N LEU A 148 -2.50 -14.22 -13.43
CA LEU A 148 -3.82 -14.46 -13.98
C LEU A 148 -4.37 -13.23 -14.72
N THR A 149 -4.11 -12.03 -14.21
CA THR A 149 -4.51 -10.78 -14.87
C THR A 149 -3.80 -10.62 -16.22
N LYS A 150 -2.51 -10.97 -16.31
CA LYS A 150 -1.69 -10.80 -17.50
C LYS A 150 -1.88 -11.89 -18.56
N TYR A 151 -2.07 -13.14 -18.14
CA TYR A 151 -2.04 -14.30 -19.02
C TYR A 151 -3.38 -15.05 -19.13
N GLY A 152 -4.35 -14.77 -18.27
CA GLY A 152 -5.69 -15.35 -18.30
C GLY A 152 -5.81 -16.78 -17.75
N ASP A 153 -4.70 -17.48 -17.50
CA ASP A 153 -4.68 -18.82 -16.90
C ASP A 153 -3.38 -19.07 -16.13
N LEU A 154 -3.37 -20.06 -15.24
CA LEU A 154 -2.17 -20.50 -14.51
C LEU A 154 -1.16 -21.16 -15.47
N PRO A 155 0.15 -21.04 -15.21
CA PRO A 155 1.13 -21.69 -16.06
C PRO A 155 1.01 -23.23 -15.91
N ALA A 156 1.08 -23.95 -17.03
CA ALA A 156 0.97 -25.42 -17.07
C ALA A 156 2.06 -26.15 -16.25
N ARG A 157 3.12 -25.44 -15.87
CA ARG A 157 4.18 -25.86 -14.95
C ARG A 157 4.51 -24.70 -14.03
N PRO A 158 4.87 -24.93 -12.74
CA PRO A 158 5.37 -23.86 -11.88
C PRO A 158 6.51 -23.12 -12.56
N LEU A 159 6.46 -21.79 -12.56
CA LEU A 159 7.53 -20.95 -13.07
C LEU A 159 8.81 -21.24 -12.29
N ASP A 160 9.94 -21.27 -12.99
CA ASP A 160 11.23 -21.24 -12.31
C ASP A 160 11.26 -20.00 -11.40
N PRO A 161 11.71 -20.09 -10.14
CA PRO A 161 11.87 -18.94 -9.26
C PRO A 161 12.63 -17.75 -9.87
N LEU A 162 13.52 -17.99 -10.85
CA LEU A 162 14.21 -16.95 -11.61
C LEU A 162 13.35 -16.30 -12.71
N GLU A 163 12.42 -17.06 -13.29
CA GLU A 163 11.44 -16.53 -14.27
C GLU A 163 10.32 -15.78 -13.56
N ALA A 164 9.85 -16.26 -12.41
CA ALA A 164 8.87 -15.56 -11.57
C ALA A 164 9.37 -14.18 -11.11
N ARG A 165 10.68 -14.01 -10.91
CA ARG A 165 11.28 -12.70 -10.57
C ARG A 165 11.36 -11.72 -11.75
N ARG A 166 11.12 -12.18 -12.97
CA ARG A 166 11.18 -11.39 -14.21
C ARG A 166 9.81 -11.17 -14.85
N ALA A 167 8.74 -11.79 -14.33
CA ALA A 167 7.40 -11.85 -14.93
C ALA A 167 6.33 -11.01 -14.21
#